data_AF-A0A2G6NZV3-F1
#
_entry.id   AF-A0A2G6NZV3-F1
#
_cell.length_a   1.000
_cell.length_b   1.000
_cell.length_c   1.000
_cell.angle_alpha   90.00
_cell.angle_beta   90.00
_cell.angle_gamma   90.00
#
_symmetry.space_group_name_H-M   'P 1'
#
loop_
_entity.id
_entity.type
_entity.pdbx_description
1 polymer ?
#
loop_
_entity_poly.entity_id
_entity_poly.type
_entity_poly.pdbx_seq_one_letter_code
_entity_poly.pdbx_strand_id
1 'polypeptide(L)'
;MKIVFTTIPMKESLTAMKYPVVGNRNLEYDREVLFPVNSVLAKSLKENERVKIVMILNNNGFSEQNAKKFEMELKEINKNINADLSFHYAIENFEESKQTHEARFRKIIEFLEEDAEIIADITYGQKTLPLILFSVMNFAEKFFNNDILYIVYGKVEFENNNILKNSQKLYDLTPLYYLNALTSAMEAPDGKSAIKIVDNFFSL
;
A
#
# COMPACT_ATOMS: atom_id res chain seq x y z
N MET A 1 6.82 7.82 13.72
CA MET A 1 6.34 6.42 13.89
C MET A 1 5.89 5.91 12.53
N LYS A 2 5.60 4.61 12.33
CA LYS A 2 5.22 4.09 11.01
C LYS A 2 3.78 3.62 10.97
N ILE A 3 3.04 3.98 9.93
CA ILE A 3 1.69 3.46 9.66
C ILE A 3 1.73 2.67 8.36
N VAL A 4 1.23 1.43 8.39
CA VAL A 4 1.15 0.55 7.24
C VAL A 4 -0.31 0.31 6.90
N PHE A 5 -0.79 0.83 5.78
CA PHE A 5 -2.10 0.47 5.24
C PHE A 5 -1.93 -0.72 4.30
N THR A 6 -2.63 -1.82 4.56
CA THR A 6 -2.52 -3.01 3.70
C THR A 6 -3.89 -3.57 3.37
N THR A 7 -4.08 -3.93 2.11
CA THR A 7 -5.31 -4.56 1.63
C THR A 7 -5.24 -6.07 1.82
N ILE A 8 -6.28 -6.67 2.39
CA ILE A 8 -6.33 -8.12 2.65
C ILE A 8 -7.23 -8.80 1.60
N PRO A 9 -6.74 -9.84 0.90
CA PRO A 9 -7.49 -10.50 -0.16
C PRO A 9 -8.63 -11.37 0.39
N MET A 10 -9.73 -11.45 -0.38
CA MET A 10 -10.88 -12.32 -0.10
C MET A 10 -10.68 -13.77 -0.56
N LYS A 11 -9.60 -14.07 -1.29
CA LYS A 11 -9.33 -15.39 -1.89
C LYS A 11 -8.99 -16.41 -0.81
N GLU A 12 -9.55 -17.62 -0.93
CA GLU A 12 -9.30 -18.73 0.00
C GLU A 12 -7.82 -19.15 0.06
N SER A 13 -7.27 -19.43 -1.12
CA SER A 13 -5.91 -19.95 -1.27
C SER A 13 -4.95 -18.83 -1.64
N LEU A 14 -3.95 -18.63 -0.79
CA LEU A 14 -2.81 -17.76 -1.02
C LEU A 14 -1.58 -18.61 -1.26
N THR A 15 -0.66 -18.10 -2.08
CA THR A 15 0.58 -18.77 -2.43
C THR A 15 1.71 -17.84 -2.08
N ALA A 16 2.64 -18.30 -1.25
CA ALA A 16 3.83 -17.53 -0.94
C ALA A 16 4.70 -17.42 -2.19
N MET A 17 5.23 -16.23 -2.44
CA MET A 17 6.05 -15.97 -3.62
C MET A 17 7.19 -15.00 -3.27
N LYS A 18 8.29 -15.11 -3.99
CA LYS A 18 9.30 -14.06 -4.05
C LYS A 18 8.84 -12.99 -5.04
N TYR A 19 8.96 -11.73 -4.67
CA TYR A 19 8.59 -10.59 -5.51
C TYR A 19 9.83 -9.76 -5.87
N PRO A 20 10.51 -10.06 -6.99
CA PRO A 20 11.58 -9.21 -7.50
C PRO A 20 11.10 -7.78 -7.72
N VAL A 21 11.86 -6.80 -7.26
CA VAL A 21 11.49 -5.40 -7.34
C VAL A 21 11.83 -4.82 -8.70
N VAL A 22 10.91 -4.05 -9.25
CA VAL A 22 11.15 -3.23 -10.44
C VAL A 22 11.43 -1.80 -9.98
N GLY A 23 12.66 -1.32 -10.22
CA GLY A 23 13.08 0.03 -9.83
C GLY A 23 13.79 0.05 -8.48
N ASN A 24 13.06 0.38 -7.41
CA ASN A 24 13.61 0.68 -6.09
C ASN A 24 14.17 -0.57 -5.37
N ARG A 25 15.43 -0.94 -5.68
CA ARG A 25 16.10 -2.13 -5.13
C ARG A 25 16.25 -2.14 -3.60
N ASN A 26 16.04 -1.02 -2.91
CA ASN A 26 16.05 -0.98 -1.44
C ASN A 26 14.91 -1.81 -0.83
N LEU A 27 13.85 -2.08 -1.60
CA LEU A 27 12.71 -2.91 -1.20
C LEU A 27 12.93 -4.42 -1.45
N GLU A 28 14.07 -4.80 -2.06
CA GLU A 28 14.30 -6.20 -2.48
C GLU A 28 14.46 -7.11 -1.27
N TYR A 29 13.69 -8.20 -1.27
CA TYR A 29 13.70 -9.23 -0.24
C TYR A 29 13.79 -10.61 -0.87
N ASP A 30 14.68 -11.44 -0.32
CA ASP A 30 15.06 -12.69 -0.98
C ASP A 30 14.17 -13.89 -0.64
N ARG A 31 13.25 -13.76 0.32
CA ARG A 31 12.38 -14.86 0.74
C ARG A 31 10.97 -14.70 0.19
N GLU A 32 10.25 -15.81 0.18
CA GLU A 32 8.85 -15.83 -0.19
C GLU A 32 7.98 -15.24 0.93
N VAL A 33 6.94 -14.51 0.53
CA VAL A 33 5.90 -13.97 1.41
C VAL A 33 4.53 -14.20 0.79
N LEU A 34 3.52 -14.38 1.63
CA LEU A 34 2.11 -14.45 1.25
C LEU A 34 1.57 -13.06 0.89
N PHE A 35 2.09 -12.01 1.53
CA PHE A 35 1.63 -10.64 1.35
C PHE A 35 2.80 -9.76 0.86
N PRO A 36 2.70 -9.12 -0.32
CA PRO A 36 3.82 -8.37 -0.90
C PRO A 36 4.43 -7.32 0.04
N VAL A 37 3.63 -6.56 0.79
CA VAL A 37 4.18 -5.57 1.75
C VAL A 37 5.03 -6.18 2.86
N ASN A 38 4.82 -7.45 3.24
CA ASN A 38 5.68 -8.09 4.23
C ASN A 38 7.14 -8.22 3.74
N SER A 39 7.36 -8.28 2.42
CA SER A 39 8.71 -8.19 1.85
C SER A 39 9.36 -6.83 2.09
N VAL A 40 8.58 -5.75 1.98
CA VAL A 40 9.01 -4.37 2.25
C VAL A 40 9.28 -4.16 3.73
N LEU A 41 8.40 -4.67 4.59
CA LEU A 41 8.56 -4.56 6.05
C LEU A 41 9.77 -5.34 6.55
N ALA A 42 10.04 -6.53 5.99
CA ALA A 42 11.25 -7.28 6.31
C ALA A 42 12.56 -6.49 6.09
N LYS A 43 12.53 -5.46 5.24
CA LYS A 43 13.68 -4.59 4.91
C LYS A 43 13.65 -3.24 5.61
N SER A 44 12.46 -2.70 5.85
CA SER A 44 12.27 -1.32 6.33
C SER A 44 11.95 -1.21 7.81
N LEU A 45 11.60 -2.32 8.48
CA LEU A 45 11.40 -2.33 9.93
C LEU A 45 12.72 -2.15 10.67
N LYS A 46 12.67 -1.40 11.77
CA LYS A 46 13.81 -1.14 12.66
C LYS A 46 13.49 -1.61 14.08
N GLU A 47 14.53 -1.99 14.81
CA GLU A 47 14.41 -2.40 16.21
C GLU A 47 13.75 -1.30 17.05
N ASN A 48 12.79 -1.68 17.90
CA ASN A 48 12.02 -0.81 18.80
C ASN A 48 11.22 0.31 18.11
N GLU A 49 11.11 0.34 16.78
CA GLU A 49 10.25 1.31 16.11
C GLU A 49 8.79 0.93 16.33
N ARG A 50 7.93 1.93 16.54
CA ARG A 50 6.48 1.72 16.63
C ARG A 50 5.87 1.66 15.24
N VAL A 51 5.17 0.56 14.95
CA VAL A 51 4.51 0.32 13.67
C VAL A 51 3.06 -0.04 13.89
N LYS A 52 2.19 0.80 13.34
CA LYS A 52 0.74 0.59 13.31
C LYS A 52 0.35 -0.03 11.98
N ILE A 53 -0.10 -1.28 12.02
CA ILE A 53 -0.60 -1.99 10.83
C ILE A 53 -2.11 -1.84 10.78
N VAL A 54 -2.60 -1.16 9.74
CA VAL A 54 -4.01 -1.00 9.42
C VAL A 54 -4.36 -1.92 8.26
N MET A 55 -4.97 -3.06 8.59
CA MET A 55 -5.44 -4.03 7.61
C MET A 55 -6.85 -3.65 7.13
N ILE A 56 -7.01 -3.47 5.82
CA ILE A 56 -8.27 -3.15 5.16
C ILE A 56 -8.88 -4.47 4.67
N LEU A 57 -10.01 -4.85 5.28
CA LEU A 57 -10.68 -6.12 5.05
C LEU A 57 -12.05 -5.88 4.43
N ASN A 58 -12.51 -6.80 3.60
CA ASN A 58 -13.94 -6.88 3.30
C ASN A 58 -14.65 -7.78 4.31
N ASN A 59 -15.92 -7.45 4.61
CA ASN A 59 -16.80 -8.21 5.51
C ASN A 59 -17.27 -9.57 4.95
N ASN A 60 -16.65 -10.06 3.89
CA ASN A 60 -17.02 -11.28 3.16
C ASN A 60 -15.78 -12.02 2.64
N GLY A 61 -15.99 -13.26 2.19
CA GLY A 61 -14.92 -14.14 1.71
C GLY A 61 -13.95 -14.56 2.81
N PHE A 62 -12.67 -14.72 2.47
CA PHE A 62 -11.63 -15.22 3.38
C PHE A 62 -10.77 -14.10 4.03
N SER A 63 -11.23 -12.85 3.99
CA SER A 63 -10.42 -11.69 4.43
C SER A 63 -9.99 -11.80 5.89
N GLU A 64 -10.88 -12.22 6.79
CA GLU A 64 -10.55 -12.36 8.23
C GLU A 64 -9.51 -13.47 8.48
N GLN A 65 -9.65 -14.63 7.80
CA GLN A 65 -8.66 -15.71 7.93
C GLN A 65 -7.31 -15.28 7.34
N ASN A 66 -7.33 -14.53 6.23
CA ASN A 66 -6.13 -14.02 5.61
C ASN A 66 -5.46 -12.91 6.43
N ALA A 67 -6.21 -12.09 7.17
CA ALA A 67 -5.62 -11.13 8.11
C ALA A 67 -4.85 -11.84 9.23
N LYS A 68 -5.36 -12.97 9.75
CA LYS A 68 -4.62 -13.80 10.70
C LYS A 68 -3.32 -14.35 10.08
N LYS A 69 -3.37 -14.80 8.82
CA LYS A 69 -2.15 -15.23 8.09
C LYS A 69 -1.15 -14.09 7.92
N PHE A 70 -1.63 -12.89 7.62
CA PHE A 70 -0.80 -11.68 7.53
C PHE A 70 -0.09 -11.42 8.85
N GLU A 71 -0.83 -11.40 9.96
CA GLU A 71 -0.24 -11.19 11.29
C GLU A 71 0.80 -12.24 11.64
N MET A 72 0.53 -13.52 11.37
CA MET A 72 1.46 -14.62 11.65
C MET A 72 2.75 -14.48 10.84
N GLU A 73 2.65 -14.19 9.54
CA GLU A 73 3.81 -13.97 8.69
C GLU A 73 4.65 -12.76 9.14
N LEU A 74 4.01 -11.63 9.42
CA LEU A 74 4.73 -10.42 9.85
C LEU A 74 5.35 -10.60 11.24
N LYS A 75 4.66 -11.26 12.17
CA LYS A 75 5.23 -11.59 13.50
C LYS A 75 6.45 -12.51 13.37
N GLU A 76 6.44 -13.47 12.45
CA GLU A 76 7.60 -14.33 12.19
C GLU A 76 8.81 -13.53 11.68
N ILE A 77 8.59 -12.65 10.70
CA ILE A 77 9.61 -11.73 10.20
C ILE A 77 10.16 -10.85 11.33
N ASN A 78 9.27 -10.33 12.18
CA ASN A 78 9.62 -9.41 13.25
C ASN A 78 10.40 -10.06 14.40
N LYS A 79 10.43 -11.39 14.54
CA LYS A 79 11.19 -12.07 15.62
C LYS A 79 12.67 -11.67 15.67
N ASN A 80 13.27 -11.41 14.51
CA ASN A 80 14.68 -11.03 14.40
C ASN A 80 14.90 -9.51 14.35
N ILE A 81 13.83 -8.72 14.24
CA ILE A 81 13.88 -7.26 14.10
C ILE A 81 13.49 -6.57 15.40
N ASN A 82 12.51 -7.13 16.11
CA ASN A 82 12.02 -6.63 17.40
C ASN A 82 11.44 -5.20 17.31
N ALA A 83 10.64 -4.93 16.27
CA ALA A 83 9.80 -3.73 16.21
C ALA A 83 8.53 -3.89 17.08
N ASP A 84 7.96 -2.78 17.53
CA ASP A 84 6.71 -2.73 18.32
C ASP A 84 5.51 -2.64 17.37
N LEU A 85 4.83 -3.77 17.15
CA LEU A 85 3.74 -3.91 16.18
C LEU A 85 2.36 -3.84 16.85
N SER A 86 1.50 -2.95 16.36
CA SER A 86 0.06 -2.95 16.66
C SER A 86 -0.77 -3.28 15.41
N PHE A 87 -1.83 -4.07 15.58
CA PHE A 87 -2.68 -4.52 14.48
C PHE A 87 -4.10 -3.96 14.62
N HIS A 88 -4.58 -3.33 13.55
CA HIS A 88 -5.87 -2.66 13.48
C HIS A 88 -6.63 -3.10 12.23
N TYR A 89 -7.96 -3.08 12.30
CA TYR A 89 -8.82 -3.62 11.26
C TYR A 89 -9.79 -2.55 10.75
N ALA A 90 -9.66 -2.18 9.48
CA ALA A 90 -10.62 -1.38 8.75
C ALA A 90 -11.53 -2.29 7.92
N ILE A 91 -12.63 -2.76 8.53
CA ILE A 91 -13.61 -3.63 7.85
C ILE A 91 -14.54 -2.79 6.95
N GLU A 92 -14.61 -3.13 5.67
CA GLU A 92 -15.37 -2.41 4.66
C GLU A 92 -16.45 -3.30 4.02
N ASN A 93 -17.48 -2.67 3.45
CA ASN A 93 -18.46 -3.35 2.61
C ASN A 93 -17.93 -3.43 1.17
N PHE A 94 -18.16 -4.54 0.48
CA PHE A 94 -17.72 -4.76 -0.91
C PHE A 94 -18.58 -4.01 -1.94
N GLU A 95 -19.69 -3.38 -1.55
CA GLU A 95 -20.55 -2.66 -2.48
C GLU A 95 -19.93 -1.36 -2.99
N GLU A 96 -19.94 -1.14 -4.31
CA GLU A 96 -19.45 0.09 -4.94
C GLU A 96 -20.59 1.12 -5.04
N SER A 97 -20.57 2.11 -4.15
CA SER A 97 -21.50 3.23 -4.15
C SER A 97 -20.81 4.51 -3.64
N LYS A 98 -21.36 5.69 -3.96
CA LYS A 98 -20.88 6.97 -3.42
C LYS A 98 -20.77 6.92 -1.90
N GLN A 99 -21.83 6.45 -1.23
CA GLN A 99 -21.91 6.34 0.22
C GLN A 99 -20.84 5.39 0.77
N THR A 100 -20.59 4.26 0.09
CA THR A 100 -19.54 3.33 0.49
C THR A 100 -18.17 4.01 0.37
N HIS A 101 -17.87 4.72 -0.71
CA HIS A 101 -16.58 5.38 -0.88
C HIS A 101 -16.33 6.48 0.16
N GLU A 102 -17.34 7.29 0.46
CA GLU A 102 -17.27 8.32 1.51
C GLU A 102 -17.04 7.68 2.89
N ALA A 103 -17.76 6.60 3.21
CA ALA A 103 -17.59 5.88 4.48
C ALA A 103 -16.19 5.23 4.59
N ARG A 104 -15.69 4.62 3.52
CA ARG A 104 -14.33 4.04 3.47
C ARG A 104 -13.27 5.11 3.74
N PHE A 105 -13.34 6.23 3.01
CA PHE A 105 -12.41 7.35 3.23
C PHE A 105 -12.44 7.82 4.68
N ARG A 106 -13.63 8.11 5.23
CA ARG A 106 -13.81 8.55 6.62
C ARG A 106 -13.23 7.56 7.62
N LYS A 107 -13.47 6.27 7.43
CA LYS A 107 -12.97 5.22 8.31
C LYS A 107 -11.45 5.11 8.27
N ILE A 108 -10.83 5.18 7.09
CA ILE A 108 -9.39 5.02 6.96
C ILE A 108 -8.64 6.20 7.59
N ILE A 109 -9.13 7.43 7.44
CA ILE A 109 -8.47 8.61 8.01
C ILE A 109 -8.48 8.63 9.56
N GLU A 110 -9.39 7.89 10.21
CA GLU A 110 -9.42 7.74 11.68
C GLU A 110 -8.18 7.02 12.23
N PHE A 111 -7.44 6.29 11.38
CA PHE A 111 -6.23 5.59 11.79
C PHE A 111 -4.95 6.43 11.70
N LEU A 112 -5.03 7.61 11.07
CA LEU A 112 -3.89 8.51 10.93
C LEU A 112 -3.42 9.03 12.30
N GLU A 113 -2.11 9.21 12.40
CA GLU A 113 -1.43 9.90 13.50
C GLU A 113 -0.52 10.96 12.88
N GLU A 114 -0.21 12.01 13.64
CA GLU A 114 0.68 13.09 13.21
C GLU A 114 2.14 12.60 13.09
N ASP A 115 2.92 13.24 12.22
CA ASP A 115 4.37 13.04 12.08
C ASP A 115 4.77 11.56 11.86
N ALA A 116 3.96 10.84 11.07
CA ALA A 116 4.13 9.44 10.74
C ALA A 116 4.69 9.21 9.33
N GLU A 117 5.49 8.16 9.20
CA GLU A 117 5.92 7.60 7.92
C GLU A 117 4.88 6.57 7.45
N ILE A 118 4.37 6.71 6.23
CA ILE A 118 3.30 5.85 5.70
C ILE A 118 3.81 4.91 4.61
N ILE A 119 3.44 3.63 4.75
CA ILE A 119 3.55 2.61 3.70
C ILE A 119 2.12 2.16 3.33
N ALA A 120 1.81 2.05 2.04
CA ALA A 120 0.53 1.54 1.56
C ALA A 120 0.72 0.35 0.61
N ASP A 121 -0.03 -0.74 0.82
CA ASP A 121 -0.11 -1.90 -0.07
C ASP A 121 -1.45 -1.93 -0.80
N ILE A 122 -1.41 -1.68 -2.11
CA ILE A 122 -2.58 -1.68 -2.98
C ILE A 122 -2.67 -2.95 -3.87
N THR A 123 -1.97 -4.02 -3.49
CA THR A 123 -1.97 -5.30 -4.20
C THR A 123 -3.37 -5.87 -4.40
N TYR A 124 -4.18 -5.85 -3.34
CA TYR A 124 -5.48 -6.50 -3.32
C TYR A 124 -6.61 -5.50 -3.12
N GLY A 125 -7.84 -6.02 -3.16
CA GLY A 125 -9.04 -5.22 -2.96
C GLY A 125 -9.65 -4.73 -4.27
N GLN A 126 -10.55 -3.77 -4.13
CA GLN A 126 -11.37 -3.29 -5.24
C GLN A 126 -10.62 -2.23 -6.04
N LYS A 127 -10.94 -2.12 -7.32
CA LYS A 127 -10.24 -1.20 -8.25
C LYS A 127 -10.34 0.27 -7.84
N THR A 128 -11.34 0.65 -7.06
CA THR A 128 -11.55 2.00 -6.54
C THR A 128 -10.76 2.29 -5.26
N LEU A 129 -10.37 1.26 -4.50
CA LEU A 129 -9.67 1.42 -3.23
C LEU A 129 -8.31 2.12 -3.37
N PRO A 130 -7.49 1.88 -4.41
CA PRO A 130 -6.30 2.68 -4.66
C PRO A 130 -6.57 4.19 -4.76
N LEU A 131 -7.68 4.61 -5.38
CA LEU A 131 -8.04 6.03 -5.51
C LEU A 131 -8.41 6.63 -4.15
N ILE A 132 -9.10 5.86 -3.31
CA ILE A 132 -9.41 6.24 -1.93
C ILE A 132 -8.12 6.36 -1.12
N LEU A 133 -7.21 5.39 -1.22
CA LEU A 133 -5.93 5.42 -0.51
C LEU A 133 -5.05 6.58 -0.97
N PHE A 134 -4.99 6.90 -2.26
CA PHE A 134 -4.29 8.10 -2.74
C PHE A 134 -4.90 9.37 -2.12
N SER A 135 -6.22 9.43 -2.00
CA SER A 135 -6.91 10.56 -1.35
C SER A 135 -6.57 10.62 0.16
N VAL A 136 -6.50 9.48 0.84
CA VAL A 136 -6.06 9.37 2.24
C VAL A 136 -4.62 9.84 2.40
N MET A 137 -3.70 9.43 1.51
CA MET A 137 -2.30 9.86 1.56
C MET A 137 -2.17 11.38 1.38
N ASN A 138 -2.88 11.96 0.41
CA ASN A 138 -2.92 13.42 0.24
C ASN A 138 -3.47 14.13 1.49
N PHE A 139 -4.48 13.56 2.13
CA PHE A 139 -5.05 14.10 3.37
C PHE A 139 -4.05 13.99 4.54
N ALA A 140 -3.35 12.88 4.65
CA ALA A 140 -2.33 12.64 5.67
C ALA A 140 -1.14 13.60 5.51
N GLU A 141 -0.59 13.74 4.31
CA GLU A 141 0.53 14.65 4.04
C GLU A 141 0.13 16.10 4.36
N LYS A 142 -1.07 16.53 3.94
CA LYS A 142 -1.52 17.91 4.07
C LYS A 142 -1.93 18.30 5.49
N PHE A 143 -2.56 17.40 6.23
CA PHE A 143 -3.22 17.74 7.50
C PHE A 143 -2.62 17.06 8.72
N PHE A 144 -1.79 16.03 8.55
CA PHE A 144 -1.14 15.28 9.63
C PHE A 144 0.40 15.38 9.59
N ASN A 145 0.94 16.18 8.67
CA ASN A 145 2.39 16.30 8.44
C ASN A 145 3.09 14.93 8.24
N ASN A 146 2.43 14.03 7.51
CA ASN A 146 2.90 12.66 7.30
C ASN A 146 3.75 12.53 6.03
N ASP A 147 4.77 11.67 6.10
CA ASP A 147 5.66 11.35 4.98
C ASP A 147 5.21 10.07 4.28
N ILE A 148 4.97 10.12 2.98
CA ILE A 148 4.60 8.94 2.19
C ILE A 148 5.86 8.22 1.70
N LEU A 149 6.27 7.16 2.39
CA LEU A 149 7.47 6.40 2.04
C LEU A 149 7.28 5.56 0.77
N TYR A 150 6.33 4.63 0.83
CA TYR A 150 6.15 3.63 -0.22
C TYR A 150 4.66 3.36 -0.47
N ILE A 151 4.28 3.35 -1.74
CA ILE A 151 3.01 2.77 -2.18
C ILE A 151 3.36 1.58 -3.06
N VAL A 152 3.07 0.37 -2.62
CA VAL A 152 3.52 -0.85 -3.28
C VAL A 152 2.38 -1.65 -3.90
N TYR A 153 2.73 -2.35 -4.99
CA TYR A 153 1.82 -3.23 -5.72
C TYR A 153 2.54 -4.52 -6.12
N GLY A 154 2.09 -5.65 -5.59
CA GLY A 154 2.52 -6.98 -6.00
C GLY A 154 1.75 -7.46 -7.23
N LYS A 155 2.41 -7.51 -8.39
CA LYS A 155 1.81 -8.04 -9.62
C LYS A 155 2.07 -9.54 -9.72
N VAL A 156 1.06 -10.29 -10.13
CA VAL A 156 1.15 -11.70 -10.56
C VAL A 156 0.26 -11.88 -11.79
N GLU A 157 0.76 -12.53 -12.83
CA GLU A 157 -0.02 -12.85 -14.03
C GLU A 157 -0.50 -14.29 -13.99
N PHE A 158 -1.68 -14.53 -14.58
CA PHE A 158 -2.32 -15.83 -14.58
C PHE A 158 -2.63 -16.26 -16.01
N GLU A 159 -2.33 -17.52 -16.34
CA GLU A 159 -2.72 -18.19 -17.57
C GLU A 159 -3.44 -19.50 -17.19
N ASN A 160 -4.68 -19.67 -17.65
CA ASN A 160 -5.52 -20.84 -17.33
C ASN A 160 -5.61 -21.14 -15.81
N ASN A 161 -5.81 -20.09 -14.99
CA ASN A 161 -5.82 -20.11 -13.52
C ASN A 161 -4.50 -20.52 -12.85
N ASN A 162 -3.43 -20.74 -13.61
CA ASN A 162 -2.10 -20.98 -13.08
C ASN A 162 -1.28 -19.70 -13.10
N ILE A 163 -0.40 -19.54 -12.13
CA ILE A 163 0.51 -18.41 -12.10
C ILE A 163 1.51 -18.58 -13.25
N LEU A 164 1.63 -17.55 -14.09
CA LEU A 164 2.64 -17.52 -15.14
C LEU A 164 4.04 -17.45 -14.51
N LYS A 165 4.92 -18.35 -14.92
CA LYS A 165 6.27 -18.46 -14.37
C LYS A 165 7.02 -17.13 -14.50
N ASN A 166 7.64 -16.68 -13.41
CA ASN A 166 8.43 -15.44 -13.31
C ASN A 166 7.63 -14.13 -13.55
N SER A 167 6.30 -14.17 -13.49
CA SER A 167 5.46 -12.98 -13.64
C SER A 167 5.35 -12.12 -12.37
N GLN A 168 5.80 -12.66 -11.24
CA GLN A 168 5.76 -12.00 -9.94
C GLN A 168 6.70 -10.79 -9.95
N LYS A 169 6.18 -9.63 -9.54
CA LYS A 169 6.95 -8.39 -9.41
C LYS A 169 6.41 -7.55 -8.27
N LEU A 170 7.29 -6.84 -7.57
CA LEU A 170 6.90 -5.73 -6.70
C LEU A 170 7.17 -4.41 -7.43
N TYR A 171 6.15 -3.55 -7.49
CA TYR A 171 6.27 -2.20 -8.02
C TYR A 171 6.19 -1.18 -6.89
N ASP A 172 7.06 -0.19 -6.95
CA ASP A 172 6.97 1.04 -6.18
C ASP A 172 6.19 2.08 -7.01
N LEU A 173 4.99 2.40 -6.55
CA LEU A 173 4.04 3.31 -7.17
C LEU A 173 4.02 4.69 -6.51
N THR A 174 4.90 4.95 -5.55
CA THR A 174 5.08 6.29 -4.98
C THR A 174 5.28 7.39 -6.05
N PRO A 175 6.02 7.15 -7.16
CA PRO A 175 6.11 8.16 -8.23
C PRO A 175 4.77 8.54 -8.87
N LEU A 176 3.79 7.61 -8.95
CA LEU A 176 2.46 7.93 -9.49
C LEU A 176 1.67 8.82 -8.52
N TYR A 177 1.82 8.61 -7.22
CA TYR A 177 1.22 9.48 -6.20
C TYR A 177 1.79 10.90 -6.30
N TYR A 178 3.11 11.05 -6.37
CA TYR A 178 3.73 12.36 -6.51
C TYR A 178 3.42 13.04 -7.85
N LEU A 179 3.26 12.28 -8.93
CA LEU A 179 2.77 12.83 -10.19
C LEU A 179 1.34 13.40 -10.05
N ASN A 180 0.47 12.70 -9.34
CA ASN A 180 -0.89 13.18 -9.04
C ASN A 180 -0.87 14.43 -8.14
N ALA A 181 0.00 14.47 -7.14
CA ALA A 181 0.16 15.64 -6.27
C ALA A 181 0.70 16.85 -7.05
N LEU A 182 1.74 16.67 -7.87
CA LEU A 182 2.31 17.70 -8.73
C LEU A 182 1.25 18.30 -9.66
N THR A 183 0.51 17.45 -10.37
CA THR A 183 -0.51 17.91 -11.33
C THR A 183 -1.70 18.60 -10.65
N SER A 184 -1.96 18.28 -9.38
CA SER A 184 -3.00 18.95 -8.58
C SER A 184 -2.55 20.29 -8.00
N ALA A 185 -1.24 20.45 -7.74
CA ALA A 185 -0.67 21.66 -7.15
C ALA A 185 -0.12 22.66 -8.19
N MET A 186 0.17 22.21 -9.41
CA MET A 186 0.73 23.08 -10.44
C MET A 186 -0.26 24.16 -10.89
N GLU A 187 0.26 25.36 -11.11
CA GLU A 187 -0.47 26.45 -11.73
C GLU A 187 0.18 26.81 -13.06
N ALA A 188 -0.63 26.99 -14.11
CA ALA A 188 -0.18 27.40 -15.43
C ALA A 188 -1.25 28.29 -16.08
N PRO A 189 -0.85 29.29 -16.89
CA PRO A 189 -1.81 30.19 -17.54
C PRO A 189 -2.63 29.49 -18.64
N ASP A 190 -2.10 28.41 -19.22
CA ASP A 190 -2.75 27.60 -20.24
C ASP A 190 -2.17 26.17 -20.30
N GLY A 191 -2.83 25.29 -21.06
CA GLY A 191 -2.41 23.90 -21.21
C GLY A 191 -1.04 23.72 -21.89
N LYS A 192 -0.61 24.64 -22.76
CA LYS A 192 0.71 24.55 -23.42
C LYS A 192 1.83 24.81 -22.41
N SER A 193 1.62 25.80 -21.54
CA SER A 193 2.52 26.13 -20.45
C SER A 193 2.57 25.01 -19.41
N ALA A 194 1.43 24.40 -19.09
CA ALA A 194 1.36 23.23 -18.21
C ALA A 194 2.19 22.05 -18.75
N ILE A 195 2.06 21.71 -20.03
CA ILE A 195 2.85 20.64 -20.67
C ILE A 195 4.36 20.92 -20.54
N LYS A 196 4.78 22.17 -20.80
CA LYS A 196 6.20 22.54 -20.69
C LYS A 196 6.76 22.39 -19.26
N ILE A 197 5.94 22.65 -18.23
CA ILE A 197 6.33 22.43 -16.84
C ILE A 197 6.56 20.94 -16.58
N VAL A 198 5.66 20.09 -17.07
CA VAL A 198 5.78 18.63 -16.95
C VAL A 198 7.01 18.10 -17.67
N ASP A 199 7.27 18.56 -18.90
CA ASP A 199 8.45 18.16 -19.68
C ASP A 199 9.76 18.49 -18.93
N ASN A 200 9.83 19.66 -18.31
CA ASN A 200 10.98 20.06 -17.51
C ASN A 200 11.15 19.19 -16.26
N PHE A 201 10.05 18.84 -15.58
CA PHE A 201 10.08 18.00 -14.38
C PHE A 201 10.64 16.60 -14.68
N PHE A 202 10.23 15.97 -15.78
CA PHE A 202 10.71 14.63 -16.16
C PHE A 202 12.11 14.61 -16.78
N SER A 203 12.71 15.77 -17.04
CA SER A 203 14.08 15.87 -17.57
C SER A 203 15.17 15.87 -16.47
N LEU A 204 14.76 15.88 -15.20
CA LEU A 204 15.61 15.79 -14.00
C LEU A 204 15.85 14.34 -13.59
#